data_AF-A0A353B5M6-F1
#
_entry.id   AF-A0A353B5M6-F1
#
_cell.length_a   1.000
_cell.length_b   1.000
_cell.length_c   1.000
_cell.angle_alpha   90.00
_cell.angle_beta   90.00
_cell.angle_gamma   90.00
#
_symmetry.space_group_name_H-M   'P 1'
#
loop_
_entity.id
_entity.type
_entity.pdbx_description
1 polymer ?
#
loop_
_entity_poly.entity_id
_entity_poly.type
_entity_poly.pdbx_seq_one_letter_code
_entity_poly.pdbx_strand_id
1 'polypeptide(L)'
;MLANRLNERTHPNQVQLCVLAKYPVPGKCKTRLISPEFSAEQAADLQQAMTARILSTCRRYVASTGDNDSTSGRIVTAFTGGTHEEMLRLYAPTQIDEGDEAPSRGGPVEITFAPQIEGDLGSRMRHVVQQAWLDSSIAVVLGTDCPTVTPQLIDSAVQRLE
;
A
#
# COMPACT_ATOMS: atom_id res chain seq x y z
N MET A 1 -27.17 1.56 10.87
CA MET A 1 -26.37 0.32 11.06
C MET A 1 -24.85 0.53 10.96
N LEU A 2 -24.32 1.57 10.30
CA LEU A 2 -22.86 1.86 10.30
C LEU A 2 -22.34 2.49 11.60
N ALA A 3 -23.16 3.30 12.28
CA ALA A 3 -22.74 4.02 13.50
C ALA A 3 -22.41 3.10 14.70
N ASN A 4 -23.04 1.93 14.81
CA ASN A 4 -22.77 1.00 15.91
C ASN A 4 -21.45 0.24 15.77
N ARG A 5 -20.90 0.09 14.55
CA ARG A 5 -19.62 -0.62 14.34
C ARG A 5 -18.39 0.23 14.59
N LEU A 6 -18.54 1.56 14.65
CA LEU A 6 -17.41 2.46 14.94
C LEU A 6 -16.91 2.33 16.39
N ASN A 7 -17.78 1.89 17.31
CA ASN A 7 -17.45 1.66 18.73
C ASN A 7 -16.89 0.25 19.02
N GLU A 8 -16.80 -0.62 18.00
CA GLU A 8 -16.31 -2.01 18.11
C GLU A 8 -14.99 -2.22 17.35
N ARG A 9 -14.23 -1.15 17.11
CA ARG A 9 -12.91 -1.27 16.46
C ARG A 9 -11.99 -2.11 17.33
N THR A 10 -11.38 -3.13 16.72
CA THR A 10 -10.44 -4.03 17.37
C THR A 10 -9.16 -3.30 17.82
N HIS A 11 -8.71 -2.27 17.08
CA HIS A 11 -7.49 -1.52 17.40
C HIS A 11 -7.66 0.01 17.22
N PRO A 12 -8.08 0.76 18.27
CA PRO A 12 -8.42 2.18 18.16
C PRO A 12 -7.25 3.13 17.91
N ASN A 13 -5.99 2.66 18.03
CA ASN A 13 -4.80 3.44 17.69
C ASN A 13 -4.03 2.85 16.50
N GLN A 14 -4.69 2.08 15.65
CA GLN A 14 -4.03 1.47 14.49
C GLN A 14 -4.25 2.31 13.22
N VAL A 15 -3.17 2.49 12.47
CA VAL A 15 -3.18 3.10 11.14
C VAL A 15 -3.12 2.00 10.08
N GLN A 16 -4.07 1.99 9.15
CA GLN A 16 -4.02 1.11 7.98
C GLN A 16 -3.66 1.88 6.71
N LEU A 17 -2.50 1.56 6.15
CA LEU A 17 -2.09 1.99 4.82
C LEU A 17 -2.72 1.07 3.76
N CYS A 18 -3.62 1.60 2.95
CA CYS A 18 -4.33 0.91 1.89
C CYS A 18 -3.70 1.25 0.54
N VAL A 19 -2.89 0.35 -0.02
CA VAL A 19 -2.22 0.56 -1.31
C VAL A 19 -3.07 -0.03 -2.45
N LEU A 20 -3.50 0.81 -3.39
CA LEU A 20 -4.20 0.36 -4.59
C LEU A 20 -3.18 0.12 -5.70
N ALA A 21 -3.03 -1.15 -6.10
CA ALA A 21 -2.06 -1.57 -7.10
C ALA A 21 -2.72 -2.33 -8.27
N LYS A 22 -1.97 -2.48 -9.36
CA LYS A 22 -2.31 -3.35 -10.49
C LYS A 22 -1.12 -4.27 -10.77
N TYR A 23 -1.38 -5.54 -11.05
CA TYR A 23 -0.31 -6.47 -11.44
C TYR A 23 0.33 -6.02 -12.77
N PRO A 24 1.66 -5.91 -12.84
CA PRO A 24 2.36 -5.33 -13.99
C PRO A 24 2.42 -6.33 -15.14
N VAL A 25 1.42 -6.28 -16.02
CA VAL A 25 1.40 -7.07 -17.26
C VAL A 25 1.72 -6.15 -18.45
N PRO A 26 2.71 -6.49 -19.30
CA PRO A 26 3.00 -5.75 -20.53
C PRO A 26 1.73 -5.52 -21.35
N GLY A 27 1.55 -4.28 -21.81
CA GLY A 27 0.40 -3.89 -22.65
C GLY A 27 -0.93 -3.74 -21.90
N LYS A 28 -1.02 -4.13 -20.62
CA LYS A 28 -2.23 -3.94 -19.79
C LYS A 28 -2.08 -2.85 -18.73
N CYS A 29 -0.87 -2.37 -18.51
CA CYS A 29 -0.55 -1.35 -17.52
C CYS A 29 0.26 -0.22 -18.14
N LYS A 30 0.15 1.00 -17.59
CA LYS A 30 0.84 2.19 -18.08
C LYS A 30 0.81 2.39 -19.60
N THR A 31 -0.30 2.05 -20.25
CA THR A 31 -0.39 2.03 -21.71
C THR A 31 -0.17 3.39 -22.37
N ARG A 32 -0.38 4.48 -21.64
CA ARG A 32 -0.08 5.85 -22.08
C ARG A 32 1.43 6.15 -22.19
N LEU A 33 2.28 5.34 -21.56
CA LEU A 33 3.74 5.45 -21.67
C LEU A 33 4.28 4.71 -22.89
N ILE A 34 3.51 3.80 -23.48
CA ILE A 34 3.98 2.96 -24.58
C ILE A 34 4.11 3.83 -25.85
N SER A 35 5.33 3.90 -26.37
CA SER A 35 5.71 4.64 -27.59
C SER A 35 6.75 3.84 -28.37
N PRO A 36 7.14 4.27 -29.59
CA PRO A 36 8.21 3.60 -30.34
C PRO A 36 9.53 3.44 -29.57
N GLU A 37 9.81 4.35 -28.63
CA GLU A 37 11.01 4.38 -27.80
C GLU A 37 10.82 3.73 -26.42
N PHE A 38 9.58 3.37 -26.06
CA PHE A 38 9.23 2.84 -24.74
C PHE A 38 8.25 1.66 -24.84
N SER A 39 8.78 0.45 -24.65
CA SER A 39 8.07 -0.79 -24.90
C SER A 39 7.01 -1.10 -23.83
N ALA A 40 6.13 -2.05 -24.15
CA ALA A 40 5.13 -2.56 -23.22
C ALA A 40 5.76 -3.20 -21.98
N GLU A 41 6.91 -3.87 -22.14
CA GLU A 41 7.72 -4.47 -21.09
C GLU A 41 8.32 -3.39 -20.20
N GLN A 42 8.95 -2.36 -20.79
CA GLN A 42 9.51 -1.24 -20.03
C GLN A 42 8.45 -0.51 -19.20
N ALA A 43 7.23 -0.39 -19.73
CA ALA A 43 6.09 0.17 -19.01
C ALA A 43 5.63 -0.71 -17.82
N ALA A 44 5.65 -2.03 -17.98
CA ALA A 44 5.35 -2.96 -16.90
C ALA A 44 6.44 -2.97 -15.83
N ASP A 45 7.71 -2.99 -16.23
CA ASP A 45 8.87 -2.94 -15.34
C ASP A 45 8.87 -1.64 -14.51
N LEU A 46 8.58 -0.50 -15.14
CA LEU A 46 8.46 0.77 -14.45
C LEU A 46 7.32 0.74 -13.42
N GLN A 47 6.15 0.19 -13.77
CA GLN A 47 5.05 0.03 -12.81
C GLN A 47 5.45 -0.87 -11.64
N GLN A 48 6.15 -1.97 -11.92
CA GLN A 48 6.64 -2.87 -10.90
C GLN A 48 7.57 -2.15 -9.93
N ALA A 49 8.56 -1.41 -10.44
CA ALA A 49 9.51 -0.64 -9.66
C ALA A 49 8.83 0.44 -8.80
N MET A 50 7.89 1.21 -9.37
CA MET A 50 7.14 2.23 -8.61
C MET A 50 6.28 1.61 -7.51
N THR A 51 5.65 0.47 -7.78
CA THR A 51 4.86 -0.26 -6.78
C THR A 51 5.76 -0.76 -5.66
N ALA A 52 6.89 -1.40 -5.98
CA ALA A 52 7.86 -1.85 -4.99
C ALA A 52 8.39 -0.70 -4.12
N ARG A 53 8.67 0.46 -4.72
CA ARG A 53 9.11 1.66 -4.00
C ARG A 53 8.05 2.14 -2.99
N ILE A 54 6.78 2.20 -3.40
CA ILE A 54 5.69 2.60 -2.50
C ILE A 54 5.50 1.61 -1.35
N LEU A 55 5.57 0.31 -1.62
CA LEU A 55 5.47 -0.73 -0.59
C LEU A 55 6.65 -0.65 0.40
N SER A 56 7.86 -0.39 -0.10
CA SER A 56 9.05 -0.14 0.74
C SER A 56 8.87 1.09 1.63
N THR A 57 8.40 2.21 1.07
CA THR A 57 8.06 3.42 1.85
C THR A 57 7.03 3.12 2.95
N CYS A 58 5.95 2.39 2.63
CA CYS A 58 4.92 2.01 3.60
C CYS A 58 5.50 1.16 4.73
N ARG A 59 6.35 0.17 4.40
CA ARG A 59 7.02 -0.67 5.40
C ARG A 59 7.90 0.15 6.34
N ARG A 60 8.66 1.11 5.82
CA ARG A 60 9.51 1.99 6.65
C ARG A 60 8.69 2.84 7.61
N TYR A 61 7.58 3.42 7.13
CA TYR A 61 6.67 4.16 7.99
C TYR A 61 6.16 3.27 9.13
N VAL A 62 5.60 2.10 8.80
CA VAL A 62 5.05 1.16 9.80
C VAL A 62 6.13 0.66 10.78
N ALA A 63 7.34 0.38 10.29
CA ALA A 63 8.45 -0.01 11.16
C ALA A 63 8.82 1.12 12.14
N SER A 64 8.82 2.37 11.68
CA SER A 64 9.13 3.53 12.54
C SER A 64 8.03 3.87 13.56
N THR A 65 6.78 3.46 13.32
CA THR A 65 5.68 3.69 14.28
C THR A 65 5.74 2.77 15.50
N GLY A 66 6.36 1.59 15.38
CA GLY A 66 6.44 0.60 16.47
C GLY A 66 7.32 1.02 17.67
N ASP A 67 8.10 2.09 17.53
CA ASP A 67 8.93 2.65 18.61
C ASP A 67 8.14 3.56 19.56
N ASN A 68 6.97 4.06 19.14
CA ASN A 68 6.04 4.80 19.98
C ASN A 68 4.91 3.87 20.41
N ASP A 69 4.90 3.46 21.68
CA ASP A 69 4.05 2.42 22.34
C ASP A 69 2.52 2.57 22.16
N SER A 70 2.06 3.57 21.40
CA SER A 70 0.65 3.92 21.23
C SER A 70 0.10 3.62 19.84
N THR A 71 0.90 3.56 18.77
CA THR A 71 0.38 3.47 17.39
C THR A 71 1.02 2.34 16.59
N SER A 72 0.21 1.34 16.19
CA SER A 72 0.66 0.27 15.30
C SER A 72 0.22 0.53 13.86
N GLY A 73 1.07 0.19 12.90
CA GLY A 73 0.76 0.31 11.47
C GLY A 73 0.47 -1.04 10.82
N ARG A 74 -0.46 -1.07 9.87
CA ARG A 74 -0.72 -2.23 8.99
C ARG A 74 -0.73 -1.81 7.53
N ILE A 75 -0.28 -2.71 6.65
CA ILE A 75 -0.28 -2.49 5.20
C ILE A 75 -1.21 -3.51 4.53
N VAL A 76 -2.17 -3.01 3.76
CA VAL A 76 -3.05 -3.81 2.90
C VAL A 76 -2.90 -3.32 1.47
N THR A 77 -2.40 -4.18 0.60
CA THR A 77 -2.30 -3.93 -0.85
C THR A 77 -3.51 -4.57 -1.53
N ALA A 78 -4.45 -3.72 -1.93
CA ALA A 78 -5.58 -4.13 -2.74
C ALA A 78 -5.19 -4.09 -4.23
N PHE A 79 -5.28 -5.21 -4.94
CA PHE A 79 -4.77 -5.34 -6.30
C PHE A 79 -5.81 -5.72 -7.36
N THR A 80 -5.55 -5.34 -8.61
CA THR A 80 -6.26 -5.84 -9.80
C THR A 80 -5.31 -6.54 -10.76
N GLY A 81 -5.81 -7.57 -11.46
CA GLY A 81 -4.98 -8.41 -12.32
C GLY A 81 -4.03 -9.31 -11.52
N GLY A 82 -3.52 -10.35 -12.18
CA GLY A 82 -2.73 -11.38 -11.52
C GLY A 82 -3.49 -12.13 -10.42
N THR A 83 -2.78 -12.96 -9.70
CA THR A 83 -3.24 -13.78 -8.58
C THR A 83 -2.57 -13.34 -7.29
N HIS A 84 -3.14 -13.77 -6.15
CA HIS A 84 -2.53 -13.52 -4.85
C HIS A 84 -1.11 -14.09 -4.75
N GLU A 85 -0.86 -15.28 -5.31
CA GLU A 85 0.46 -15.91 -5.33
C GLU A 85 1.46 -15.09 -6.17
N GLU A 86 1.05 -14.60 -7.33
CA GLU A 86 1.90 -13.74 -8.16
C GLU A 86 2.26 -12.43 -7.45
N MET A 87 1.31 -11.80 -6.76
CA MET A 87 1.57 -10.60 -5.96
C MET A 87 2.54 -10.88 -4.80
N LEU A 88 2.37 -12.00 -4.10
CA LEU A 88 3.29 -12.42 -3.05
C LEU A 88 4.69 -12.67 -3.62
N ARG A 89 4.80 -13.42 -4.71
CA ARG A 89 6.09 -13.71 -5.35
C ARG A 89 6.81 -12.43 -5.76
N LEU A 90 6.08 -11.44 -6.27
CA LEU A 90 6.66 -10.21 -6.80
C LEU A 90 7.01 -9.20 -5.70
N TYR A 91 6.19 -9.10 -4.65
CA TYR A 91 6.28 -8.00 -3.70
C TYR A 91 6.49 -8.41 -2.24
N ALA A 92 6.25 -9.66 -1.85
CA ALA A 92 6.58 -10.12 -0.49
C ALA A 92 8.09 -9.95 -0.18
N PRO A 93 9.03 -10.27 -1.09
CA PRO A 93 10.46 -10.15 -0.84
C PRO A 93 10.98 -8.71 -0.86
N THR A 94 10.12 -7.68 -1.04
CA THR A 94 10.56 -6.32 -1.42
C THR A 94 11.79 -5.90 -0.61
N GLN A 95 12.92 -5.93 -1.32
CA GLN A 95 14.24 -5.60 -0.84
C GLN A 95 14.17 -4.19 -0.25
N ILE A 96 14.73 -4.07 0.94
CA ILE A 96 15.13 -2.76 1.45
C ILE A 96 16.16 -2.27 0.43
N ASP A 97 15.92 -1.13 -0.22
CA ASP A 97 16.90 -0.52 -1.14
C ASP A 97 18.30 -0.60 -0.51
N GLU A 98 19.32 -1.02 -1.28
CA GLU A 98 20.71 -1.26 -0.82
C GLU A 98 21.43 -0.02 -0.21
N GLY A 99 20.75 1.11 -0.10
CA GLY A 99 21.24 2.33 0.56
C GLY A 99 20.39 2.83 1.72
N ASP A 100 19.33 2.12 2.10
CA ASP A 100 18.49 2.45 3.24
C ASP A 100 18.73 1.41 4.33
N GLU A 101 19.35 1.81 5.44
CA GLU A 101 19.57 0.92 6.56
C GLU A 101 18.24 0.26 6.96
N ALA A 102 18.22 -1.07 7.02
CA ALA A 102 17.10 -1.80 7.57
C ALA A 102 16.78 -1.21 8.95
N PRO A 103 15.49 -1.00 9.30
CA PRO A 103 15.15 -0.45 10.60
C PRO A 103 15.86 -1.26 11.68
N SER A 104 16.64 -0.57 12.52
CA SER A 104 17.57 -1.19 13.47
C SER A 104 16.87 -2.03 14.55
N ARG A 105 15.54 -1.95 14.62
CA ARG A 105 14.64 -2.72 15.49
C ARG A 105 13.27 -2.91 14.83
N GLY A 106 12.58 -3.99 15.21
CA GLY A 106 11.27 -4.37 14.69
C GLY A 106 11.35 -5.66 13.84
N GLY A 107 10.39 -6.57 14.03
CA GLY A 107 10.25 -7.75 13.18
C GLY A 107 9.85 -7.38 11.75
N PRO A 108 9.80 -8.36 10.83
CA PRO A 108 9.38 -8.10 9.44
C PRO A 108 7.98 -7.46 9.40
N VAL A 109 7.83 -6.33 8.70
CA VAL A 109 6.52 -5.72 8.44
C VAL A 109 5.83 -6.47 7.30
N GLU A 110 4.80 -7.23 7.66
CA GLU A 110 4.00 -7.97 6.70
C GLU A 110 3.11 -7.06 5.85
N ILE A 111 2.93 -7.45 4.58
CA ILE A 111 1.98 -6.81 3.66
C ILE A 111 0.88 -7.82 3.36
N THR A 112 -0.37 -7.47 3.69
CA THR A 112 -1.52 -8.28 3.30
C THR A 112 -1.92 -7.94 1.85
N PHE A 113 -2.12 -8.94 1.01
CA PHE A 113 -2.61 -8.74 -0.37
C PHE A 113 -4.06 -9.20 -0.52
N ALA A 114 -4.93 -8.35 -1.07
CA ALA A 114 -6.33 -8.68 -1.31
C ALA A 114 -6.78 -8.24 -2.71
N PRO A 115 -7.67 -8.98 -3.39
CA PRO A 115 -8.22 -8.51 -4.67
C PRO A 115 -9.09 -7.26 -4.46
N GLN A 116 -9.04 -6.31 -5.39
CA GLN A 116 -10.00 -5.22 -5.46
C GLN A 116 -11.35 -5.72 -5.99
N ILE A 117 -12.42 -5.09 -5.52
CA ILE A 117 -13.76 -5.32 -6.05
C ILE A 117 -13.90 -4.78 -7.48
N GLU A 118 -14.89 -5.30 -8.20
CA GLU A 118 -15.35 -4.72 -9.45
C GLU A 118 -15.99 -3.34 -9.24
N GLY A 119 -15.98 -2.53 -10.30
CA GLY A 119 -16.51 -1.16 -10.29
C GLY A 119 -15.47 -0.09 -10.62
N ASP A 120 -15.87 1.16 -10.49
CA ASP A 120 -14.99 2.31 -10.73
C ASP A 120 -13.96 2.52 -9.61
N LEU A 121 -13.01 3.42 -9.84
CA LEU A 121 -11.97 3.75 -8.87
C LEU A 121 -12.57 4.25 -7.54
N GLY A 122 -13.65 5.04 -7.59
CA GLY A 122 -14.34 5.55 -6.41
C GLY A 122 -14.91 4.46 -5.53
N SER A 123 -15.51 3.45 -6.14
CA SER A 123 -16.09 2.28 -5.48
C SER A 123 -15.01 1.43 -4.82
N ARG A 124 -13.89 1.22 -5.53
CA ARG A 124 -12.73 0.50 -5.01
C ARG A 124 -12.08 1.20 -3.83
N MET A 125 -11.87 2.52 -3.91
CA MET A 125 -11.36 3.35 -2.81
C MET A 125 -12.28 3.29 -1.59
N ARG A 126 -13.60 3.44 -1.81
CA ARG A 126 -14.59 3.35 -0.72
C ARG A 126 -14.54 1.98 -0.05
N HIS A 127 -14.42 0.90 -0.82
CA HIS A 127 -14.37 -0.45 -0.28
C HIS A 127 -13.15 -0.66 0.63
N VAL A 128 -11.95 -0.27 0.19
CA VAL A 128 -10.74 -0.45 1.03
C VAL A 128 -10.78 0.37 2.31
N VAL A 129 -11.34 1.58 2.27
CA VAL A 129 -11.53 2.41 3.48
C VAL A 129 -12.56 1.78 4.42
N GLN A 130 -13.69 1.28 3.88
CA GLN A 130 -14.70 0.61 4.68
C GLN A 130 -14.16 -0.65 5.38
N GLN A 131 -13.33 -1.42 4.69
CA GLN A 131 -12.65 -2.58 5.29
C GLN A 131 -11.66 -2.12 6.37
N ALA A 132 -10.86 -1.09 6.11
CA ALA A 132 -9.92 -0.54 7.07
C ALA A 132 -10.60 -0.08 8.38
N TRP A 133 -11.77 0.56 8.29
CA TRP A 133 -12.51 1.05 9.46
C TRP A 133 -13.09 -0.03 10.37
N LEU A 134 -13.10 -1.30 9.93
CA LEU A 134 -13.46 -2.41 10.81
C LEU A 134 -12.37 -2.66 11.85
N ASP A 135 -11.11 -2.51 11.47
CA ASP A 135 -9.95 -2.88 12.29
C ASP A 135 -9.21 -1.67 12.88
N SER A 136 -9.13 -0.58 12.11
CA SER A 136 -8.25 0.56 12.35
C SER A 136 -9.02 1.88 12.51
N SER A 137 -8.45 2.80 13.29
CA SER A 137 -9.04 4.13 13.50
C SER A 137 -8.77 5.08 12.35
N ILE A 138 -7.61 4.95 11.71
CA ILE A 138 -7.16 5.78 10.59
C ILE A 138 -6.91 4.89 9.36
N ALA A 139 -7.41 5.35 8.21
CA ALA A 139 -7.19 4.71 6.92
C ALA A 139 -6.61 5.72 5.94
N VAL A 140 -5.44 5.40 5.37
CA VAL A 140 -4.78 6.22 4.35
C VAL A 140 -4.74 5.43 3.05
N VAL A 141 -5.29 5.99 1.97
CA VAL A 141 -5.28 5.36 0.65
C VAL A 141 -4.11 5.90 -0.17
N LEU A 142 -3.29 5.01 -0.73
CA LEU A 142 -2.16 5.35 -1.59
C LEU A 142 -2.32 4.70 -2.96
N GLY A 143 -1.98 5.44 -4.01
CA GLY A 143 -1.73 4.88 -5.34
C GLY A 143 -0.24 4.58 -5.55
N THR A 144 0.08 3.81 -6.58
CA THR A 144 1.46 3.42 -6.92
C THR A 144 2.16 4.38 -7.89
N ASP A 145 1.49 5.45 -8.30
CA ASP A 145 1.90 6.29 -9.44
C ASP A 145 2.74 7.51 -9.03
N CYS A 146 2.98 7.69 -7.73
CA CYS A 146 3.77 8.76 -7.16
C CYS A 146 4.92 8.17 -6.32
N PRO A 147 5.96 7.58 -6.94
CA PRO A 147 7.03 6.88 -6.22
C PRO A 147 7.90 7.79 -5.33
N THR A 148 7.65 9.10 -5.35
CA THR A 148 8.31 10.11 -4.52
C THR A 148 7.67 10.30 -3.14
N VAL A 149 6.57 9.60 -2.84
CA VAL A 149 5.99 9.57 -1.49
C VAL A 149 7.03 9.08 -0.48
N THR A 150 7.21 9.83 0.60
CA THR A 150 8.16 9.54 1.68
C THR A 150 7.44 9.10 2.96
N PRO A 151 8.12 8.42 3.89
CA PRO A 151 7.53 8.08 5.20
C PRO A 151 7.06 9.32 5.97
N GLN A 152 7.79 10.43 5.90
CA GLN A 152 7.44 11.68 6.58
C GLN A 152 6.17 12.31 6.02
N LEU A 153 5.92 12.16 4.71
CA LEU A 153 4.67 12.61 4.09
C LEU A 153 3.49 11.77 4.57
N ILE A 154 3.67 10.46 4.71
CA ILE A 154 2.65 9.55 5.27
C ILE A 154 2.36 9.95 6.72
N ASP A 155 3.39 10.14 7.54
CA ASP A 155 3.27 10.57 8.93
C ASP A 155 2.51 11.89 9.07
N SER A 156 2.90 12.90 8.28
CA SER A 156 2.23 14.20 8.27
C SER A 156 0.77 14.11 7.85
N ALA A 157 0.42 13.17 6.96
CA ALA A 157 -0.96 12.94 6.56
C ALA A 157 -1.77 12.28 7.68
N VAL A 158 -1.18 11.30 8.37
CA VAL A 158 -1.80 10.60 9.50
C VAL A 158 -2.08 11.58 10.66
N GLN A 159 -1.11 12.40 11.04
CA GLN A 159 -1.26 13.40 12.12
C GLN A 159 -2.36 14.43 11.86
N ARG A 160 -2.76 14.65 10.59
CA ARG A 160 -3.86 15.56 10.24
C ARG A 160 -5.24 14.91 10.29
N LEU A 161 -5.29 13.59 10.47
CA LEU A 161 -6.50 12.79 10.58
C LEU A 161 -6.84 12.39 12.03
N GLU A 162 -5.90 12.60 12.95
CA GLU A 162 -6.07 12.55 14.41
C GLU A 162 -6.76 13.82 14.94
#